data_AF-A0A7C6JQS8-F1
#
_entry.id   AF-A0A7C6JQS8-F1
#
_cell.length_a   1.000
_cell.length_b   1.000
_cell.length_c   1.000
_cell.angle_alpha   90.00
_cell.angle_beta   90.00
_cell.angle_gamma   90.00
#
_symmetry.space_group_name_H-M   'P 1'
#
loop_
_entity.id
_entity.type
_entity.pdbx_description
1 polymer ?
#
loop_
_entity_poly.entity_id
_entity_poly.type
_entity_poly.pdbx_seq_one_letter_code
_entity_poly.pdbx_strand_id
1 'polypeptide(L)'
;MDPGGLEPVMLSALEHYSYCPRQCALIHCEQVFDDNVYTLRGHAVHKRVHEIDSVFMEGGQIEYSLPLWSEQLGLIGQADVVEFHDD
;
A
#
# COMPACT_ATOMS: atom_id res chain seq x y z
N MET A 1 -18.33 0.45 12.03
CA MET A 1 -18.74 0.77 10.65
C MET A 1 -19.56 2.04 10.72
N ASP A 2 -19.01 3.15 10.26
CA ASP A 2 -19.74 4.41 10.08
C ASP A 2 -20.61 4.29 8.81
N PRO A 3 -21.94 4.41 8.90
CA PRO A 3 -22.81 4.28 7.73
C PRO A 3 -22.75 5.47 6.77
N GLY A 4 -22.02 6.55 7.09
CA GLY A 4 -21.81 7.72 6.23
C GLY A 4 -20.41 7.86 5.64
N GLY A 5 -19.45 7.02 6.03
CA GLY A 5 -18.08 7.03 5.52
C GLY A 5 -17.97 6.23 4.23
N LEU A 6 -17.48 6.86 3.15
CA LEU A 6 -17.10 6.13 1.94
C LEU A 6 -16.09 5.04 2.30
N GLU A 7 -16.31 3.83 1.79
CA GLU A 7 -15.35 2.75 1.93
C GLU A 7 -14.01 3.17 1.29
N PRO A 8 -12.88 3.08 2.01
CA PRO A 8 -11.61 3.55 1.50
C PRO A 8 -11.13 2.68 0.33
N VAL A 9 -10.66 3.34 -0.73
CA VAL A 9 -10.18 2.70 -1.95
C VAL A 9 -8.66 2.59 -1.93
N MET A 10 -8.13 1.44 -2.36
CA MET A 10 -6.68 1.28 -2.51
C MET A 10 -6.11 2.27 -3.53
N LEU A 11 -5.01 2.93 -3.20
CA LEU A 11 -4.31 3.87 -4.08
C LEU A 11 -3.90 3.20 -5.40
N SER A 12 -3.45 1.94 -5.34
CA SER A 12 -3.13 1.14 -6.53
C SER A 12 -4.35 0.87 -7.43
N ALA A 13 -5.57 0.88 -6.90
CA ALA A 13 -6.78 0.72 -7.71
C ALA A 13 -6.99 1.88 -8.70
N LEU A 14 -6.49 3.08 -8.38
CA LEU A 14 -6.54 4.23 -9.30
C LEU A 14 -5.71 3.97 -10.56
N GLU A 15 -4.49 3.46 -10.36
CA GLU A 15 -3.60 3.11 -11.47
C GLU A 15 -4.18 1.94 -12.27
N HIS A 16 -4.61 0.85 -11.61
CA HIS A 16 -5.19 -0.30 -12.30
C HIS A 16 -6.43 0.08 -13.12
N TYR A 17 -7.30 0.95 -12.59
CA TYR A 17 -8.49 1.40 -13.31
C TYR A 17 -8.13 2.28 -14.50
N SER A 18 -7.19 3.22 -14.30
CA SER A 18 -6.69 4.11 -15.36
C SER A 18 -6.05 3.33 -16.51
N TYR A 19 -5.28 2.28 -16.18
CA TYR A 19 -4.69 1.39 -17.18
C TYR A 19 -5.75 0.56 -17.90
N CYS A 20 -6.62 -0.16 -17.17
CA CYS A 20 -7.69 -0.96 -17.75
C CYS A 20 -8.78 -1.30 -16.71
N PRO A 21 -10.03 -0.80 -16.86
CA PRO A 21 -11.12 -1.10 -15.94
C PRO A 21 -11.41 -2.59 -15.78
N ARG A 22 -11.24 -3.37 -16.87
CA ARG A 22 -11.40 -4.84 -16.83
C ARG A 22 -10.33 -5.49 -15.96
N GLN A 23 -9.07 -5.05 -16.07
CA GLN A 23 -7.98 -5.56 -15.25
C GLN A 23 -8.17 -5.16 -13.78
N CYS A 24 -8.58 -3.91 -13.52
CA CYS A 24 -8.91 -3.46 -12.18
C CYS A 24 -9.99 -4.33 -11.53
N ALA A 25 -11.07 -4.66 -12.26
CA ALA A 25 -12.12 -5.55 -11.77
C ALA A 25 -11.60 -6.98 -11.50
N LEU A 26 -10.73 -7.52 -12.38
CA LEU A 26 -10.09 -8.82 -12.16
C LEU A 26 -9.26 -8.85 -10.86
N ILE A 27 -8.51 -7.78 -10.60
CA ILE A 27 -7.63 -7.67 -9.43
C ILE A 27 -8.45 -7.44 -8.16
N HIS A 28 -9.30 -6.39 -8.14
CA HIS A 28 -9.90 -5.87 -6.92
C HIS A 28 -11.31 -6.43 -6.62
N CYS A 29 -12.08 -6.82 -7.64
CA CYS A 29 -13.44 -7.36 -7.45
C CYS A 29 -13.46 -8.89 -7.50
N GLU A 30 -12.77 -9.48 -8.49
CA GLU A 30 -12.78 -10.92 -8.74
C GLU A 30 -11.62 -11.65 -8.03
N GLN A 31 -10.66 -10.91 -7.44
CA GLN A 31 -9.50 -11.45 -6.70
C GLN A 31 -8.69 -12.48 -7.51
N VAL A 32 -8.66 -12.34 -8.84
CA VAL A 32 -7.99 -13.28 -9.77
C VAL A 32 -6.47 -13.28 -9.63
N PHE A 33 -5.89 -12.29 -8.94
CA PHE A 33 -4.46 -12.22 -8.62
C PHE A 33 -4.09 -12.83 -7.25
N ASP A 34 -5.05 -13.04 -6.35
CA ASP A 34 -4.77 -13.36 -4.93
C ASP A 34 -4.25 -14.81 -4.74
N ASP A 35 -4.57 -15.71 -5.68
CA ASP A 35 -4.09 -17.10 -5.68
C ASP A 35 -2.65 -17.27 -6.19
N ASN A 36 -2.06 -16.26 -6.84
CA ASN A 36 -0.82 -16.43 -7.60
C ASN A 36 0.43 -15.99 -6.82
N VAL A 37 0.95 -16.87 -5.94
CA VAL A 37 2.38 -17.06 -5.54
C VAL A 37 3.19 -15.88 -4.96
N TYR A 38 2.90 -14.61 -5.29
CA TYR A 38 3.66 -13.43 -4.88
C TYR A 38 3.25 -12.93 -3.48
N THR A 39 2.01 -13.16 -3.05
CA THR A 39 1.50 -12.80 -1.72
C THR A 39 2.17 -13.62 -0.60
N LEU A 40 2.48 -14.91 -0.85
CA LEU A 40 3.17 -15.76 0.13
C LEU A 40 4.65 -15.40 0.30
N ARG A 41 5.30 -14.84 -0.74
CA ARG A 41 6.70 -14.42 -0.67
C ARG A 41 6.85 -13.04 -0.01
N GLY A 42 5.89 -12.13 -0.18
CA GLY A 42 5.80 -10.88 0.58
C GLY A 42 5.57 -11.13 2.07
N HIS A 43 4.59 -11.97 2.43
CA HIS A 43 4.30 -12.29 3.84
C HIS A 43 5.45 -13.02 4.56
N ALA A 44 6.25 -13.83 3.86
CA ALA A 44 7.40 -14.53 4.44
C ALA A 44 8.63 -13.62 4.68
N VAL A 45 8.74 -12.49 3.96
CA VAL A 45 9.81 -11.50 4.17
C VAL A 45 9.42 -10.49 5.26
N HIS A 46 8.13 -10.20 5.44
CA HIS A 46 7.65 -9.30 6.51
C HIS A 46 7.75 -9.90 7.93
N LYS A 47 7.77 -11.22 8.10
CA LYS A 47 7.76 -11.82 9.45
C LYS A 47 9.13 -11.85 10.14
N ARG A 48 10.20 -11.35 9.49
CA ARG A 48 11.58 -11.49 9.99
C ARG A 48 12.33 -10.17 10.20
N VAL A 49 11.71 -9.02 9.93
CA VAL A 49 12.38 -7.71 10.03
C VAL A 49 11.50 -6.73 10.80
N HIS A 50 11.10 -7.10 12.01
CA HIS A 50 10.50 -6.15 12.96
C HIS A 50 11.56 -5.34 13.74
N GLU A 51 12.84 -5.41 13.35
CA GLU A 51 13.93 -4.72 14.06
C GLU A 51 14.51 -3.51 13.31
N ILE A 52 14.08 -3.21 12.07
CA ILE A 52 14.57 -2.03 11.34
C ILE A 52 13.45 -1.42 10.45
N ASP A 53 12.29 -1.10 11.04
CA ASP A 53 11.21 -0.38 10.30
C ASP A 53 11.54 1.10 10.04
N SER A 54 12.59 1.61 10.68
CA SER A 54 13.11 2.97 10.46
C SER A 54 14.64 2.96 10.52
N VAL A 55 15.26 3.62 9.54
CA VAL A 55 16.70 3.88 9.55
C VAL A 55 16.88 5.38 9.67
N PHE A 56 17.58 5.82 10.71
CA PHE A 56 18.09 7.19 10.82
C PHE A 56 19.49 7.21 10.21
N MET A 57 19.66 7.92 9.09
CA MET A 57 20.96 8.17 8.46
C MET A 57 21.31 9.65 8.57
N GLU A 58 22.60 10.01 8.46
CA GLU A 58 23.02 11.41 8.35
C GLU A 58 22.43 12.03 7.07
N GLY A 59 21.23 12.61 7.17
CA GLY A 59 20.50 13.21 6.03
C GLY A 59 18.98 13.11 6.09
N GLY A 60 18.41 12.27 6.97
CA GLY A 60 16.96 12.14 7.11
C GLY A 60 16.49 10.83 7.76
N GLN A 61 15.18 10.74 8.01
CA GLN A 61 14.51 9.52 8.46
C GLN A 61 14.00 8.76 7.22
N ILE A 62 14.29 7.46 7.14
CA ILE A 62 13.78 6.58 6.07
C ILE A 62 12.84 5.56 6.69
N GLU A 63 11.64 5.45 6.14
CA GLU A 63 10.64 4.46 6.52
C GLU A 63 10.30 3.53 5.35
N TYR A 64 10.26 2.23 5.62
CA TYR A 64 9.92 1.21 4.64
C TYR A 64 8.50 0.71 4.87
N SER A 65 7.80 0.35 3.79
CA SER A 65 6.43 -0.20 3.87
C SER A 65 5.43 0.71 4.63
N LEU A 66 5.60 2.04 4.51
CA LEU A 66 4.83 3.04 5.25
C LEU A 66 3.34 3.03 4.83
N PRO A 67 2.39 2.77 5.74
CA PRO A 67 0.97 2.90 5.45
C PRO A 67 0.59 4.35 5.15
N LEU A 68 -0.20 4.55 4.11
CA LEU A 68 -0.71 5.86 3.68
C LEU A 68 -2.23 5.90 3.74
N TRP A 69 -2.79 7.05 4.13
CA TRP A 69 -4.23 7.31 4.10
C TRP A 69 -4.54 8.77 3.74
N SER A 70 -5.66 8.99 3.07
CA SER A 70 -6.24 10.31 2.83
C SER A 70 -7.74 10.25 3.08
N GLU A 71 -8.19 10.86 4.19
CA GLU A 71 -9.61 10.91 4.52
C GLU A 71 -10.41 11.74 3.51
N GLN A 72 -9.84 12.87 3.07
CA GLN A 72 -10.48 13.75 2.09
C GLN A 72 -10.74 13.05 0.75
N LEU A 73 -9.81 12.19 0.32
CA LEU A 73 -9.93 11.46 -0.95
C LEU A 73 -10.52 10.06 -0.78
N GLY A 74 -10.69 9.58 0.45
CA GLY A 74 -11.09 8.20 0.72
C GLY A 74 -10.08 7.17 0.20
N LEU A 75 -8.78 7.45 0.30
CA LEU A 75 -7.73 6.57 -0.23
C LEU A 75 -6.88 5.95 0.88
N ILE A 76 -6.46 4.70 0.66
CA ILE A 76 -5.50 3.98 1.51
C ILE A 76 -4.42 3.30 0.65
N GLY A 77 -3.24 3.06 1.19
CA GLY A 77 -2.18 2.37 0.46
C GLY A 77 -0.94 2.12 1.31
N GLN A 78 0.13 1.68 0.64
CA GLN A 78 1.44 1.50 1.24
C GLN A 78 2.49 2.06 0.28
N ALA A 79 3.42 2.85 0.81
CA ALA A 79 4.63 3.23 0.10
C ALA A 79 5.74 2.23 0.42
N ASP A 80 6.51 1.84 -0.59
CA ASP A 80 7.64 0.92 -0.40
C ASP A 80 8.74 1.59 0.45
N VAL A 81 9.03 2.87 0.20
CA VAL A 81 10.04 3.68 0.89
C VAL A 81 9.58 5.14 0.96
N VAL A 82 9.76 5.80 2.10
CA VAL A 82 9.59 7.25 2.29
C VAL A 82 10.84 7.81 2.95
N GLU A 83 11.42 8.83 2.34
CA GLU A 83 12.53 9.61 2.88
C GLU A 83 12.01 10.96 3.36
N PHE A 84 12.21 11.26 4.63
CA PHE A 84 11.88 12.53 5.26
C PHE A 84 13.12 13.43 5.23
N HIS A 85 13.00 14.57 4.55
CA HIS A 85 14.00 15.63 4.55
C HIS A 85 13.57 16.74 5.51
N ASP A 86 14.53 17.29 6.26
CA ASP A 86 14.32 18.56 6.98
C ASP A 86 14.24 19.70 5.94
N ASP A 87 13.24 20.57 6.05
CA ASP A 87 13.14 21.82 5.28
C ASP A 87 14.18 22.87 5.71
#